data_AF-A0AAN9I818-F1
#
_entry.id   AF-A0AAN9I818-F1
#
_cell.length_a   1.000
_cell.length_b   1.000
_cell.length_c   1.000
_cell.angle_alpha   90.00
_cell.angle_beta   90.00
_cell.angle_gamma   90.00
#
_symmetry.space_group_name_H-M   'P 1'
#
loop_
_entity.id
_entity.type
_entity.pdbx_description
1 polymer ?
#
loop_
_entity_poly.entity_id
_entity_poly.type
_entity_poly.pdbx_seq_one_letter_code
_entity_poly.pdbx_strand_id
1 'polypeptide(L)'
;MKSIRAISHVIFVVFFLSLGAWCYGQVEFDVAPMEKAEQQALYSTIQGFVGNSWNGSDLYPDPCGWTPIQGVSCDLFNGFWYVTVLNIGPVHDNSLICAQNLEFRPQLFELKHLKSLSFFNCFQSQKSFPITIPTGNWEKLADTLESLEFRSNPGLIGNIPSSFGVLKNLKSLVLLENSLTGEIPPNIGNLIKLKRLVLAENYFTGRIPDIFGGMSELLIFDLSRNFLSGNLPLTLGSLTSALKLDLSHNLLQGNVLNEFGNLKNLTLMDLRNNRFSGGLTLSFQEMYSLEEMVLSNNPLGGDIRTLKWENLQNLAILELSNIGLIGEIPESISKLKRLRFLGLSDNNLTGNLPPKLETLPCLNALYLSGNNLTGEIKFSNEFYGKMGRRFGAWNNPNLCYQVGVMSTSNVPYGVKPCQEEVNLLESSKKTEVLHGDVNQESNSIASIGFSSDATNGFWWTFLTKVLLMGLFIDYYII
;
A
#
# COMPACT_ATOMS: atom_id res chain seq x y z
N MET A 1 89.59 14.76 22.03
CA MET A 1 88.96 14.12 20.85
C MET A 1 88.70 12.63 21.13
N LYS A 2 87.81 12.08 21.97
CA LYS A 2 86.65 12.50 22.78
C LYS A 2 85.50 13.19 22.04
N SER A 3 85.03 12.55 20.99
CA SER A 3 83.65 12.53 20.46
C SER A 3 83.72 11.76 19.14
N ILE A 4 82.68 11.00 18.74
CA ILE A 4 82.57 10.15 17.52
C ILE A 4 82.77 8.62 17.72
N ARG A 5 82.97 8.08 18.93
CA ARG A 5 82.87 6.62 19.18
C ARG A 5 81.70 6.15 20.05
N ALA A 6 80.85 7.06 20.52
CA ALA A 6 79.72 6.73 21.39
C ALA A 6 78.37 6.60 20.66
N ILE A 7 78.27 6.95 19.38
CA ILE A 7 76.98 6.96 18.65
C ILE A 7 76.73 5.63 17.91
N SER A 8 77.75 4.81 17.67
CA SER A 8 77.59 3.53 16.95
C SER A 8 77.14 2.36 17.85
N HIS A 9 77.32 2.42 19.18
CA HIS A 9 76.91 1.33 20.08
C HIS A 9 75.55 1.56 20.73
N VAL A 10 75.06 2.81 20.80
CA VAL A 10 73.70 3.09 21.31
C VAL A 10 72.65 2.71 20.25
N ILE A 11 72.94 2.88 18.96
CA ILE A 11 72.02 2.47 17.89
C ILE A 11 71.94 0.94 17.77
N PHE A 12 73.03 0.21 18.03
CA PHE A 12 73.04 -1.26 17.92
C PHE A 12 72.32 -1.97 19.09
N VAL A 13 72.29 -1.37 20.29
CA VAL A 13 71.57 -1.92 21.46
C VAL A 13 70.07 -1.59 21.41
N VAL A 14 69.69 -0.44 20.84
CA VAL A 14 68.27 -0.10 20.63
C VAL A 14 67.64 -0.97 19.53
N PHE A 15 68.41 -1.42 18.53
CA PHE A 15 67.90 -2.29 17.45
C PHE A 15 67.64 -3.75 17.88
N PHE A 16 68.31 -4.25 18.92
CA PHE A 16 68.05 -5.59 19.48
C PHE A 16 67.02 -5.60 20.61
N LEU A 17 66.79 -4.47 21.28
CA LEU A 17 65.69 -4.31 22.24
C LEU A 17 64.32 -4.10 21.56
N SER A 18 64.28 -3.84 20.25
CA SER A 18 63.05 -3.80 19.43
C SER A 18 62.67 -5.13 18.77
N LEU A 19 63.43 -6.21 18.99
CA LEU A 19 63.14 -7.56 18.46
C LEU A 19 62.65 -8.56 19.52
N GLY A 20 62.37 -8.06 20.74
CA GLY A 20 61.87 -8.85 21.87
C GLY A 20 60.42 -8.51 22.25
N ALA A 21 59.62 -7.96 21.34
CA ALA A 21 58.18 -7.95 21.51
C ALA A 21 57.71 -9.40 21.37
N TRP A 22 57.67 -10.13 22.49
CA TRP A 22 56.69 -11.19 22.63
C TRP A 22 55.34 -10.57 22.30
N CYS A 23 54.82 -10.88 21.12
CA CYS A 23 53.39 -10.89 20.92
C CYS A 23 52.84 -11.88 21.95
N TYR A 24 52.53 -11.39 23.16
CA TYR A 24 51.35 -11.87 23.82
C TYR A 24 50.26 -11.69 22.78
N GLY A 25 49.83 -12.80 22.17
CA GLY A 25 48.61 -12.81 21.40
C GLY A 25 47.59 -12.05 22.24
N GLN A 26 46.98 -11.02 21.65
CA GLN A 26 45.79 -10.46 22.24
C GLN A 26 44.92 -11.64 22.60
N VAL A 27 44.54 -11.73 23.88
CA VAL A 27 43.51 -12.63 24.37
C VAL A 27 42.44 -12.62 23.30
N GLU A 28 42.20 -13.79 22.68
CA GLU A 28 41.03 -13.99 21.83
C GLU A 28 39.90 -13.29 22.56
N PHE A 29 39.30 -12.27 21.94
CA PHE A 29 38.00 -11.83 22.43
C PHE A 29 37.19 -13.12 22.46
N ASP A 30 36.85 -13.60 23.66
CA ASP A 30 35.98 -14.74 23.86
C ASP A 30 34.70 -14.37 23.11
N VAL A 31 34.63 -14.73 21.83
CA VAL A 31 33.44 -14.53 21.02
C VAL A 31 32.44 -15.43 21.69
N ALA A 32 31.47 -14.81 22.36
CA ALA A 32 30.39 -15.52 23.02
C ALA A 32 29.90 -16.64 22.09
N PRO A 33 29.88 -17.91 22.52
CA PRO A 33 29.52 -18.98 21.62
C PRO A 33 28.02 -18.95 21.34
N MET A 34 27.61 -19.44 20.18
CA MET A 34 26.20 -19.76 19.94
C MET A 34 25.81 -21.02 20.74
N GLU A 35 24.57 -21.07 21.27
CA GLU A 35 24.07 -22.30 21.88
C GLU A 35 23.97 -23.40 20.79
N LYS A 36 24.60 -24.56 21.02
CA LYS A 36 24.63 -25.65 20.02
C LYS A 36 23.25 -26.10 19.55
N ALA A 37 22.27 -26.13 20.45
CA ALA A 37 20.90 -26.50 20.12
C ALA A 37 20.24 -25.45 19.19
N GLU A 38 20.44 -24.16 19.47
CA GLU A 38 19.96 -23.06 18.62
C GLU A 38 20.60 -23.13 17.22
N GLN A 39 21.91 -23.41 17.17
CA GLN A 39 22.65 -23.55 15.91
C GLN A 39 22.10 -24.70 15.06
N GLN A 40 21.89 -25.87 15.68
CA GLN A 40 21.29 -27.03 15.00
C GLN A 40 19.87 -26.75 14.54
N ALA A 41 19.08 -26.06 15.36
CA ALA A 41 17.72 -25.66 15.01
C ALA A 41 17.69 -24.70 13.81
N LEU A 42 18.58 -23.70 13.79
CA LEU A 42 18.76 -22.79 12.67
C LEU A 42 19.09 -23.56 11.38
N TYR A 43 20.05 -24.47 11.43
CA TYR A 43 20.46 -25.23 10.23
C TYR A 43 19.35 -26.12 9.71
N SER A 44 18.66 -26.85 10.60
CA SER A 44 17.51 -27.66 10.18
C SER A 44 16.43 -26.80 9.56
N THR A 45 16.13 -25.64 10.16
CA THR A 45 15.16 -24.67 9.64
C THR A 45 15.53 -24.20 8.24
N ILE A 46 16.76 -23.74 8.04
CA ILE A 46 17.24 -23.29 6.73
C ILE A 46 17.16 -24.43 5.70
N GLN A 47 17.57 -25.65 6.05
CA GLN A 47 17.47 -26.81 5.14
C GLN A 47 16.03 -27.14 4.74
N GLY A 48 15.06 -26.88 5.62
CA GLY A 48 13.63 -27.00 5.31
C GLY A 48 13.19 -26.11 4.15
N PHE A 49 13.83 -24.94 3.98
CA PHE A 49 13.43 -23.97 2.95
C PHE A 49 14.45 -23.77 1.81
N VAL A 50 15.72 -24.04 2.03
CA VAL A 50 16.81 -23.89 1.04
C VAL A 50 17.23 -25.25 0.46
N GLY A 51 16.75 -26.34 1.05
CA GLY A 51 16.98 -27.72 0.61
C GLY A 51 18.10 -28.42 1.37
N ASN A 52 18.05 -29.76 1.37
CA ASN A 52 19.00 -30.61 2.10
C ASN A 52 20.45 -30.52 1.58
N SER A 53 20.66 -30.06 0.34
CA SER A 53 21.99 -29.84 -0.21
C SER A 53 22.67 -28.59 0.37
N TRP A 54 21.96 -27.78 1.15
CA TRP A 54 22.55 -26.66 1.87
C TRP A 54 23.43 -27.19 3.01
N ASN A 55 24.75 -27.09 2.81
CA ASN A 55 25.76 -27.56 3.77
C ASN A 55 26.17 -26.44 4.73
N GLY A 56 25.24 -26.05 5.60
CA GLY A 56 25.42 -24.93 6.52
C GLY A 56 26.54 -25.09 7.54
N SER A 57 26.78 -26.31 8.03
CA SER A 57 27.79 -26.58 9.07
C SER A 57 29.21 -26.35 8.59
N ASP A 58 29.48 -26.62 7.31
CA ASP A 58 30.84 -26.52 6.76
C ASP A 58 31.14 -25.09 6.28
N LEU A 59 30.12 -24.36 5.82
CA LEU A 59 30.27 -23.01 5.27
C LEU A 59 30.12 -21.91 6.34
N TYR A 60 29.35 -22.16 7.40
CA TYR A 60 29.02 -21.18 8.42
C TYR A 60 29.16 -21.79 9.82
N PRO A 61 30.37 -22.16 10.28
CA PRO A 61 30.55 -22.76 11.60
C PRO A 61 30.16 -21.83 12.76
N ASP A 62 30.08 -20.52 12.52
CA ASP A 62 29.69 -19.47 13.46
C ASP A 62 28.73 -18.46 12.79
N PRO A 63 27.42 -18.79 12.67
CA PRO A 63 26.45 -18.01 11.91
C PRO A 63 26.07 -16.67 12.56
N CYS A 64 26.45 -16.48 13.83
CA CYS A 64 26.19 -15.25 14.60
C CYS A 64 27.47 -14.44 14.88
N GLY A 65 28.64 -14.95 14.53
CA GLY A 65 29.92 -14.25 14.66
C GLY A 65 30.59 -14.01 13.31
N TRP A 66 31.72 -14.67 13.04
CA TRP A 66 32.59 -14.33 11.90
C TRP A 66 32.06 -14.75 10.53
N THR A 67 31.13 -15.71 10.50
CA THR A 67 30.55 -16.24 9.26
C THR A 67 29.05 -16.00 9.24
N PRO A 68 28.57 -14.75 9.15
CA PRO A 68 27.15 -14.46 9.19
C PRO A 68 26.41 -15.02 7.97
N ILE A 69 25.21 -15.54 8.20
CA ILE A 69 24.31 -15.99 7.14
C ILE A 69 23.41 -14.80 6.76
N GLN A 70 23.39 -14.44 5.48
CA GLN A 70 22.52 -13.37 5.01
C GLN A 70 21.04 -13.71 5.27
N GLY A 71 20.34 -12.78 5.93
CA GLY A 71 18.95 -13.00 6.37
C GLY A 71 18.83 -13.59 7.78
N VAL A 72 19.93 -13.95 8.43
CA VAL A 72 19.97 -14.31 9.85
C VAL A 72 20.56 -13.14 10.64
N SER A 73 19.93 -12.77 11.75
CA SER A 73 20.52 -11.85 12.73
C SER A 73 20.44 -12.45 14.11
N CYS A 74 21.41 -12.12 14.95
CA CYS A 74 21.54 -12.68 16.29
C CYS A 74 21.77 -11.59 17.33
N ASP A 75 21.22 -11.81 18.53
CA ASP A 75 21.46 -10.98 19.71
C ASP A 75 22.09 -11.81 20.83
N LEU A 76 22.81 -11.14 21.73
CA LEU A 76 23.46 -11.76 22.87
C LEU A 76 22.51 -11.86 24.07
N PHE A 77 22.30 -13.07 24.57
CA PHE A 77 21.55 -13.33 25.81
C PHE A 77 22.38 -14.21 26.75
N ASN A 78 22.58 -13.75 27.99
CA ASN A 78 23.29 -14.50 29.02
C ASN A 78 24.68 -15.01 28.59
N GLY A 79 25.38 -14.27 27.72
CA GLY A 79 26.70 -14.65 27.20
C GLY A 79 26.69 -15.65 26.04
N PHE A 80 25.52 -15.92 25.43
CA PHE A 80 25.40 -16.76 24.24
C PHE A 80 24.67 -16.01 23.12
N TRP A 81 25.06 -16.27 21.86
CA TRP A 81 24.31 -15.76 20.69
C TRP A 81 23.08 -16.60 20.41
N TYR A 82 21.97 -15.93 20.10
CA TYR A 82 20.71 -16.52 19.69
C TYR A 82 20.15 -15.85 18.45
N VAL A 83 19.43 -16.61 17.63
CA VAL A 83 18.80 -16.07 16.43
C VAL A 83 17.60 -15.23 16.82
N THR A 84 17.57 -13.99 16.35
CA THR A 84 16.48 -13.04 16.60
C THR A 84 15.76 -12.63 15.33
N VAL A 85 16.39 -12.74 14.17
CA VAL A 85 15.76 -12.49 12.86
C VAL A 85 16.08 -13.64 11.92
N LEU A 86 15.07 -14.13 11.21
CA LEU A 86 15.22 -15.09 10.14
C LEU A 86 14.38 -14.68 8.93
N ASN A 87 15.06 -14.31 7.85
CA ASN A 87 14.48 -13.89 6.58
C ASN A 87 14.88 -14.88 5.49
N ILE A 88 13.89 -15.48 4.84
CA ILE A 88 14.09 -16.50 3.81
C ILE A 88 13.47 -16.04 2.50
N GLY A 89 14.19 -16.25 1.40
CA GLY A 89 13.83 -15.84 0.07
C GLY A 89 14.56 -14.60 -0.43
N PRO A 90 14.45 -14.26 -1.72
CA PRO A 90 15.28 -13.27 -2.40
C PRO A 90 14.93 -11.82 -2.02
N VAL A 91 15.20 -11.44 -0.76
CA VAL A 91 14.97 -10.09 -0.22
C VAL A 91 16.14 -9.16 -0.55
N HIS A 92 17.36 -9.70 -0.56
CA HIS A 92 18.62 -9.00 -0.83
C HIS A 92 19.51 -9.83 -1.76
N ASP A 93 20.55 -9.21 -2.31
CA ASP A 93 21.63 -9.93 -2.98
C ASP A 93 22.24 -10.96 -1.98
N ASN A 94 22.37 -12.22 -2.41
CA ASN A 94 22.81 -13.38 -1.59
C ASN A 94 21.87 -13.85 -0.47
N SER A 95 20.57 -13.51 -0.52
CA SER A 95 19.60 -14.12 0.41
C SER A 95 19.53 -15.65 0.29
N LEU A 96 19.01 -16.29 1.34
CA LEU A 96 18.68 -17.71 1.36
C LEU A 96 17.65 -18.05 0.26
N ILE A 97 18.13 -18.59 -0.86
CA ILE A 97 17.32 -18.94 -2.03
C ILE A 97 16.45 -20.15 -1.70
N CYS A 98 15.15 -20.05 -1.94
CA CYS A 98 14.21 -21.12 -1.59
C CYS A 98 14.33 -22.30 -2.57
N ALA A 99 14.27 -23.52 -2.04
CA ALA A 99 14.21 -24.76 -2.81
C ALA A 99 12.80 -24.98 -3.38
N GLN A 100 12.66 -26.00 -4.25
CA GLN A 100 11.36 -26.40 -4.78
C GLN A 100 10.51 -27.16 -3.74
N ASN A 101 11.14 -28.03 -2.95
CA ASN A 101 10.46 -28.85 -1.93
C ASN A 101 10.67 -28.22 -0.56
N LEU A 102 9.78 -27.30 -0.19
CA LEU A 102 9.84 -26.57 1.07
C LEU A 102 9.10 -27.32 2.19
N GLU A 103 9.60 -27.22 3.41
CA GLU A 103 9.02 -27.86 4.58
C GLU A 103 9.17 -26.96 5.81
N PHE A 104 8.05 -26.72 6.51
CA PHE A 104 8.08 -26.14 7.85
C PHE A 104 8.53 -27.18 8.87
N ARG A 105 9.84 -27.27 9.09
CA ARG A 105 10.39 -28.21 10.05
C ARG A 105 10.10 -27.78 11.50
N PRO A 106 9.88 -28.73 12.44
CA PRO A 106 9.60 -28.42 13.84
C PRO A 106 10.69 -27.59 14.54
N GLN A 107 11.93 -27.69 14.08
CA GLN A 107 13.07 -26.96 14.64
C GLN A 107 12.96 -25.44 14.50
N LEU A 108 12.13 -24.93 13.58
CA LEU A 108 11.82 -23.50 13.51
C LEU A 108 11.31 -22.97 14.86
N PHE A 109 10.49 -23.77 15.54
CA PHE A 109 9.88 -23.41 16.82
C PHE A 109 10.82 -23.67 18.02
N GLU A 110 12.06 -24.07 17.78
CA GLU A 110 13.11 -24.25 18.80
C GLU A 110 14.02 -23.02 18.91
N LEU A 111 13.91 -22.06 17.99
CA LEU A 111 14.63 -20.78 18.01
C LEU A 111 14.09 -19.89 19.14
N LYS A 112 14.74 -19.94 20.31
CA LYS A 112 14.15 -19.47 21.58
C LYS A 112 13.89 -17.97 21.62
N HIS A 113 14.69 -17.18 20.91
CA HIS A 113 14.67 -15.72 20.95
C HIS A 113 14.24 -15.08 19.63
N LEU A 114 13.60 -15.85 18.74
CA LEU A 114 13.19 -15.35 17.44
C LEU A 114 12.14 -14.22 17.58
N LYS A 115 12.53 -13.01 17.13
CA LYS A 115 11.69 -11.80 17.15
C LYS A 115 11.03 -11.55 15.80
N SER A 116 11.70 -11.86 14.70
CA SER A 116 11.19 -11.64 13.35
C SER A 116 11.40 -12.86 12.46
N LEU A 117 10.32 -13.27 11.81
CA LEU A 117 10.33 -14.35 10.84
C LEU A 117 9.67 -13.87 9.55
N SER A 118 10.39 -13.92 8.43
CA SER A 118 9.85 -13.53 7.12
C SER A 118 10.16 -14.53 6.01
N PHE A 119 9.17 -14.71 5.13
CA PHE A 119 9.28 -15.50 3.91
C PHE A 119 8.83 -14.66 2.71
N PHE A 120 9.73 -14.45 1.76
CA PHE A 120 9.45 -13.70 0.54
C PHE A 120 9.64 -14.57 -0.70
N ASN A 121 8.61 -14.69 -1.54
CA ASN A 121 8.70 -15.38 -2.84
C ASN A 121 9.33 -16.79 -2.78
N CYS A 122 9.10 -17.52 -1.69
CA CYS A 122 9.53 -18.90 -1.51
C CYS A 122 8.53 -19.91 -2.05
N PHE A 123 7.25 -19.78 -1.67
CA PHE A 123 6.23 -20.75 -2.06
C PHE A 123 5.64 -20.33 -3.41
N GLN A 124 6.21 -20.79 -4.53
CA GLN A 124 5.84 -20.31 -5.88
C GLN A 124 4.83 -21.21 -6.63
N SER A 125 4.81 -22.53 -6.39
CA SER A 125 4.00 -23.46 -7.19
C SER A 125 2.72 -23.90 -6.47
N GLN A 126 1.57 -23.35 -6.88
CA GLN A 126 0.24 -23.73 -6.37
C GLN A 126 -0.18 -25.17 -6.73
N LYS A 127 0.29 -25.69 -7.88
CA LYS A 127 -0.21 -26.95 -8.46
C LYS A 127 0.66 -28.15 -8.15
N SER A 128 1.97 -27.94 -7.93
CA SER A 128 2.92 -29.04 -7.73
C SER A 128 3.24 -29.26 -6.26
N PHE A 129 3.33 -28.19 -5.45
CA PHE A 129 3.74 -28.27 -4.05
C PHE A 129 3.01 -27.23 -3.19
N PRO A 130 1.67 -27.32 -3.06
CA PRO A 130 0.93 -26.43 -2.18
C PRO A 130 1.37 -26.64 -0.74
N ILE A 131 1.61 -25.55 -0.02
CA ILE A 131 2.04 -25.58 1.39
C ILE A 131 1.09 -24.77 2.23
N THR A 132 0.77 -25.28 3.42
CA THR A 132 -0.04 -24.60 4.43
C THR A 132 0.84 -24.14 5.58
N ILE A 133 0.47 -23.02 6.21
CA ILE A 133 1.09 -22.58 7.46
C ILE A 133 0.81 -23.63 8.56
N PRO A 134 1.80 -24.03 9.38
CA PRO A 134 1.59 -24.97 10.49
C PRO A 134 0.51 -24.49 11.45
N THR A 135 -0.35 -25.38 11.91
CA THR A 135 -1.48 -25.02 12.80
C THR A 135 -1.11 -24.95 14.28
N GLY A 136 0.03 -25.51 14.69
CA GLY A 136 0.48 -25.55 16.10
C GLY A 136 1.96 -25.19 16.28
N ASN A 137 2.44 -25.26 17.52
CA ASN A 137 3.78 -24.86 17.99
C ASN A 137 4.06 -23.35 18.05
N TRP A 138 3.14 -22.50 17.59
CA TRP A 138 3.26 -21.04 17.71
C TRP A 138 3.30 -20.56 19.16
N GLU A 139 2.75 -21.32 20.11
CA GLU A 139 2.85 -21.06 21.53
C GLU A 139 4.30 -21.02 22.04
N LYS A 140 5.24 -21.71 21.37
CA LYS A 140 6.67 -21.69 21.72
C LYS A 140 7.34 -20.35 21.40
N LEU A 141 6.75 -19.57 20.49
CA LEU A 141 7.24 -18.25 20.07
C LEU A 141 6.38 -17.10 20.63
N ALA A 142 5.39 -17.41 21.48
CA ALA A 142 4.41 -16.43 21.96
C ALA A 142 5.04 -15.27 22.73
N ASP A 143 6.12 -15.54 23.46
CA ASP A 143 6.79 -14.58 24.31
C ASP A 143 7.83 -13.73 23.56
N THR A 144 8.23 -14.13 22.35
CA THR A 144 9.37 -13.53 21.64
C THR A 144 9.03 -12.93 20.28
N LEU A 145 8.09 -13.51 19.54
CA LEU A 145 7.83 -13.10 18.17
C LEU A 145 7.10 -11.75 18.12
N GLU A 146 7.71 -10.79 17.43
CA GLU A 146 7.22 -9.43 17.24
C GLU A 146 6.79 -9.14 15.79
N SER A 147 7.38 -9.82 14.82
CA SER A 147 7.05 -9.67 13.39
C SER A 147 6.97 -11.02 12.69
N LEU A 148 5.86 -11.26 11.99
CA LEU A 148 5.62 -12.46 11.19
C LEU A 148 5.14 -12.06 9.79
N GLU A 149 5.92 -12.43 8.77
CA GLU A 149 5.65 -12.03 7.40
C GLU A 149 5.71 -13.19 6.39
N PHE A 150 4.68 -13.30 5.56
CA PHE A 150 4.64 -14.13 4.35
C PHE A 150 4.23 -13.22 3.19
N ARG A 151 5.17 -12.90 2.30
CA ARG A 151 4.99 -11.94 1.20
C ARG A 151 5.23 -12.57 -0.17
N SER A 152 4.30 -12.35 -1.10
CA SER A 152 4.43 -12.78 -2.50
C SER A 152 4.67 -14.28 -2.62
N ASN A 153 3.95 -15.11 -1.85
CA ASN A 153 4.07 -16.56 -1.91
C ASN A 153 2.79 -17.20 -2.49
N PRO A 154 2.62 -17.22 -3.82
CA PRO A 154 1.39 -17.68 -4.44
C PRO A 154 1.08 -19.16 -4.17
N GLY A 155 2.06 -20.01 -3.85
CA GLY A 155 1.89 -21.42 -3.47
C GLY A 155 1.53 -21.65 -2.00
N LEU A 156 1.50 -20.61 -1.16
CA LEU A 156 1.08 -20.71 0.23
C LEU A 156 -0.46 -20.62 0.30
N ILE A 157 -1.09 -21.74 0.67
CA ILE A 157 -2.54 -21.93 0.66
C ILE A 157 -3.10 -22.28 2.05
N GLY A 158 -4.41 -22.50 2.12
CA GLY A 158 -5.10 -22.87 3.35
C GLY A 158 -5.47 -21.66 4.19
N ASN A 159 -5.87 -21.89 5.44
CA ASN A 159 -6.40 -20.84 6.30
C ASN A 159 -5.30 -20.24 7.20
N ILE A 160 -5.52 -19.03 7.70
CA ILE A 160 -4.70 -18.50 8.80
C ILE A 160 -4.92 -19.38 10.04
N PRO A 161 -3.87 -19.90 10.69
CA PRO A 161 -4.02 -20.64 11.94
C PRO A 161 -4.61 -19.76 13.06
N SER A 162 -5.64 -20.26 13.75
CA SER A 162 -6.19 -19.57 14.93
C SER A 162 -5.18 -19.44 16.07
N SER A 163 -4.18 -20.33 16.10
CA SER A 163 -3.05 -20.31 17.03
C SER A 163 -2.20 -19.04 16.91
N PHE A 164 -2.25 -18.28 15.80
CA PHE A 164 -1.58 -16.98 15.73
C PHE A 164 -2.05 -16.02 16.84
N GLY A 165 -3.29 -16.18 17.33
CA GLY A 165 -3.84 -15.36 18.41
C GLY A 165 -3.12 -15.51 19.76
N VAL A 166 -2.20 -16.46 19.93
CA VAL A 166 -1.38 -16.62 21.15
C VAL A 166 -0.13 -15.72 21.17
N LEU A 167 0.27 -15.17 20.02
CA LEU A 167 1.51 -14.39 19.85
C LEU A 167 1.39 -12.96 20.42
N LYS A 168 1.21 -12.82 21.74
CA LYS A 168 0.82 -11.53 22.38
C LYS A 168 1.81 -10.38 22.20
N ASN A 169 3.05 -10.66 21.85
CA ASN A 169 4.07 -9.66 21.57
C ASN A 169 4.15 -9.23 20.09
N LEU A 170 3.31 -9.81 19.22
CA LEU A 170 3.30 -9.50 17.80
C LEU A 170 2.86 -8.04 17.56
N LYS A 171 3.72 -7.29 16.87
CA LYS A 171 3.54 -5.90 16.44
C LYS A 171 3.24 -5.80 14.94
N SER A 172 3.71 -6.76 14.14
CA SER A 172 3.49 -6.81 12.69
C SER A 172 3.07 -8.21 12.24
N LEU A 173 1.91 -8.30 11.58
CA LEU A 173 1.43 -9.50 10.90
C LEU A 173 1.14 -9.16 9.44
N VAL A 174 1.90 -9.76 8.53
CA VAL A 174 1.86 -9.46 7.10
C VAL A 174 1.72 -10.75 6.31
N LEU A 175 0.54 -10.98 5.76
CA LEU A 175 0.24 -12.12 4.88
C LEU A 175 -0.17 -11.55 3.51
N LEU A 176 0.76 -10.90 2.81
CA LEU A 176 0.49 -10.16 1.57
C LEU A 176 0.75 -11.02 0.34
N GLU A 177 -0.15 -10.98 -0.65
CA GLU A 177 0.04 -11.60 -1.97
C GLU A 177 0.35 -13.11 -1.85
N ASN A 178 -0.54 -13.84 -1.16
CA ASN A 178 -0.47 -15.29 -1.07
C ASN A 178 -1.76 -15.90 -1.64
N SER A 179 -1.97 -17.20 -1.43
CA SER A 179 -3.20 -17.89 -1.84
C SER A 179 -3.97 -18.46 -0.66
N LEU A 180 -3.93 -17.72 0.47
CA LEU A 180 -4.66 -18.08 1.67
C LEU A 180 -6.17 -17.91 1.45
N THR A 181 -6.95 -18.80 2.04
CA THR A 181 -8.39 -18.94 1.86
C THR A 181 -9.12 -18.98 3.21
N GLY A 182 -10.45 -19.00 3.16
CA GLY A 182 -11.30 -19.17 4.34
C GLY A 182 -11.54 -17.86 5.08
N GLU A 183 -12.15 -17.96 6.26
CA GLU A 183 -12.45 -16.79 7.09
C GLU A 183 -11.24 -16.33 7.89
N ILE A 184 -11.15 -15.03 8.16
CA ILE A 184 -10.13 -14.46 9.05
C ILE A 184 -10.45 -14.89 10.49
N PRO A 185 -9.55 -15.61 11.20
CA PRO A 185 -9.80 -16.06 12.56
C PRO A 185 -10.00 -14.90 13.54
N PRO A 186 -11.10 -14.88 14.33
CA PRO A 186 -11.31 -13.84 15.33
C PRO A 186 -10.19 -13.76 16.39
N ASN A 187 -9.48 -14.87 16.64
CA ASN A 187 -8.36 -14.93 17.58
C ASN A 187 -7.23 -13.94 17.28
N ILE A 188 -7.09 -13.49 16.02
CA ILE A 188 -6.13 -12.43 15.64
C ILE A 188 -6.44 -11.12 16.39
N GLY A 189 -7.71 -10.86 16.74
CA GLY A 189 -8.08 -9.69 17.53
C GLY A 189 -7.54 -9.71 18.96
N ASN A 190 -6.99 -10.82 19.43
CA ASN A 190 -6.33 -10.88 20.73
C ASN A 190 -4.89 -10.36 20.73
N LEU A 191 -4.38 -9.89 19.58
CA LEU A 191 -3.04 -9.33 19.39
C LEU A 191 -3.05 -7.83 19.67
N ILE A 192 -3.25 -7.45 20.93
CA ILE A 192 -3.52 -6.05 21.31
C ILE A 192 -2.34 -5.07 21.09
N LYS A 193 -1.11 -5.58 20.92
CA LYS A 193 0.10 -4.80 20.60
C LYS A 193 0.33 -4.64 19.09
N LEU A 194 -0.56 -5.19 18.26
CA LEU A 194 -0.41 -5.20 16.82
C LEU A 194 -0.54 -3.78 16.28
N LYS A 195 0.50 -3.32 15.60
CA LYS A 195 0.57 -2.00 14.93
C LYS A 195 0.30 -2.12 13.43
N ARG A 196 0.60 -3.28 12.84
CA ARG A 196 0.43 -3.54 11.41
C ARG A 196 -0.26 -4.87 11.19
N LEU A 197 -1.43 -4.82 10.55
CA LEU A 197 -2.15 -5.98 10.05
C LEU A 197 -2.39 -5.82 8.55
N VAL A 198 -1.68 -6.61 7.75
CA VAL A 198 -1.78 -6.60 6.29
C VAL A 198 -2.11 -8.00 5.81
N LEU A 199 -3.32 -8.22 5.31
CA LEU A 199 -3.81 -9.49 4.77
C LEU A 199 -4.20 -9.37 3.29
N ALA A 200 -3.72 -8.31 2.63
CA ALA A 200 -4.12 -7.95 1.28
C ALA A 200 -3.69 -8.98 0.22
N GLU A 201 -4.42 -9.01 -0.89
CA GLU A 201 -4.14 -9.89 -2.05
C GLU A 201 -4.13 -11.38 -1.66
N ASN A 202 -5.26 -11.85 -1.12
CA ASN A 202 -5.53 -13.26 -0.84
C ASN A 202 -6.96 -13.62 -1.29
N TYR A 203 -7.43 -14.79 -0.88
CA TYR A 203 -8.78 -15.28 -1.15
C TYR A 203 -9.62 -15.39 0.13
N PHE A 204 -9.43 -14.48 1.10
CA PHE A 204 -10.20 -14.49 2.35
C PHE A 204 -11.68 -14.19 2.11
N THR A 205 -12.56 -14.93 2.78
CA THR A 205 -14.02 -14.82 2.72
C THR A 205 -14.60 -14.53 4.11
N GLY A 206 -15.93 -14.47 4.21
CA GLY A 206 -16.61 -14.20 5.48
C GLY A 206 -16.62 -12.71 5.84
N ARG A 207 -16.88 -12.41 7.12
CA ARG A 207 -16.97 -11.03 7.65
C ARG A 207 -15.66 -10.61 8.31
N ILE A 208 -15.44 -9.30 8.41
CA ILE A 208 -14.39 -8.75 9.28
C ILE A 208 -14.80 -9.00 10.74
N PRO A 209 -13.97 -9.64 11.59
CA PRO A 209 -14.32 -9.93 12.98
C PRO A 209 -14.46 -8.66 13.83
N ASP A 210 -15.58 -8.52 14.55
CA ASP A 210 -15.87 -7.36 15.41
C ASP A 210 -14.78 -7.09 16.46
N ILE A 211 -14.12 -8.14 16.95
CA ILE A 211 -13.05 -8.05 17.94
C ILE A 211 -11.83 -7.26 17.43
N PHE A 212 -11.68 -7.07 16.11
CA PHE A 212 -10.58 -6.29 15.56
C PHE A 212 -10.63 -4.82 15.99
N GLY A 213 -11.81 -4.28 16.31
CA GLY A 213 -11.95 -2.95 16.89
C GLY A 213 -11.27 -2.76 18.26
N GLY A 214 -10.88 -3.86 18.93
CA GLY A 214 -10.12 -3.83 20.18
C GLY A 214 -8.61 -3.61 20.03
N MET A 215 -8.07 -3.61 18.80
CA MET A 215 -6.63 -3.41 18.54
C MET A 215 -6.28 -1.92 18.54
N SER A 216 -6.26 -1.29 19.72
CA SER A 216 -6.11 0.16 19.86
C SER A 216 -4.75 0.73 19.43
N GLU A 217 -3.71 -0.10 19.32
CA GLU A 217 -2.38 0.30 18.82
C GLU A 217 -2.23 0.18 17.30
N LEU A 218 -3.25 -0.30 16.59
CA LEU A 218 -3.18 -0.57 15.16
C LEU A 218 -3.03 0.74 14.38
N LEU A 219 -1.96 0.84 13.60
CA LEU A 219 -1.61 1.98 12.76
C LEU A 219 -1.97 1.72 11.29
N ILE A 220 -1.75 0.49 10.83
CA ILE A 220 -1.99 0.07 9.45
C ILE A 220 -2.93 -1.14 9.47
N PHE A 221 -4.11 -0.95 8.87
CA PHE A 221 -5.09 -2.01 8.69
C PHE A 221 -5.42 -2.16 7.20
N ASP A 222 -4.91 -3.21 6.58
CA ASP A 222 -5.04 -3.46 5.15
C ASP A 222 -5.59 -4.88 4.90
N LEU A 223 -6.84 -4.95 4.50
CA LEU A 223 -7.54 -6.18 4.11
C LEU A 223 -7.95 -6.15 2.63
N SER A 224 -7.31 -5.30 1.83
CA SER A 224 -7.70 -5.06 0.45
C SER A 224 -7.55 -6.28 -0.45
N ARG A 225 -8.25 -6.29 -1.59
CA ARG A 225 -8.12 -7.33 -2.63
C ARG A 225 -8.34 -8.75 -2.08
N ASN A 226 -9.52 -8.95 -1.51
CA ASN A 226 -10.00 -10.23 -0.98
C ASN A 226 -11.48 -10.44 -1.39
N PHE A 227 -12.15 -11.44 -0.83
CA PHE A 227 -13.58 -11.71 -1.03
C PHE A 227 -14.37 -11.51 0.28
N LEU A 228 -13.92 -10.60 1.15
CA LEU A 228 -14.61 -10.28 2.41
C LEU A 228 -15.97 -9.67 2.12
N SER A 229 -16.96 -10.01 2.93
CA SER A 229 -18.37 -9.69 2.69
C SER A 229 -19.10 -9.31 3.98
N GLY A 230 -20.35 -8.87 3.84
CA GLY A 230 -21.15 -8.39 4.97
C GLY A 230 -20.85 -6.94 5.34
N ASN A 231 -21.41 -6.49 6.46
CA ASN A 231 -21.30 -5.11 6.91
C ASN A 231 -20.02 -4.89 7.72
N LEU A 232 -19.52 -3.66 7.73
CA LEU A 232 -18.44 -3.26 8.63
C LEU A 232 -18.94 -3.30 10.09
N PRO A 233 -18.17 -3.88 11.03
CA PRO A 233 -18.54 -3.84 12.43
C PRO A 233 -18.30 -2.46 13.04
N LEU A 234 -19.28 -1.98 13.83
CA LEU A 234 -19.25 -0.64 14.46
C LEU A 234 -17.99 -0.42 15.31
N THR A 235 -17.44 -1.50 15.86
CA THR A 235 -16.21 -1.51 16.67
C THR A 235 -14.99 -1.00 15.90
N LEU A 236 -14.97 -1.00 14.56
CA LEU A 236 -13.84 -0.44 13.80
C LEU A 236 -13.63 1.05 14.03
N GLY A 237 -14.67 1.79 14.44
CA GLY A 237 -14.52 3.19 14.85
C GLY A 237 -13.69 3.40 16.12
N SER A 238 -13.33 2.32 16.83
CA SER A 238 -12.45 2.37 18.01
C SER A 238 -10.96 2.33 17.67
N LEU A 239 -10.58 2.13 16.39
CA LEU A 239 -9.19 2.10 15.91
C LEU A 239 -8.56 3.49 15.85
N THR A 240 -8.62 4.25 16.93
CA THR A 240 -8.28 5.68 16.99
C THR A 240 -6.81 6.00 16.68
N SER A 241 -5.90 5.02 16.78
CA SER A 241 -4.49 5.15 16.38
C SER A 241 -4.25 4.93 14.88
N ALA A 242 -5.24 4.42 14.14
CA ALA A 242 -5.07 4.06 12.73
C ALA A 242 -4.70 5.28 11.88
N LEU A 243 -3.68 5.09 11.06
CA LEU A 243 -3.21 6.05 10.06
C LEU A 243 -3.66 5.63 8.66
N LYS A 244 -3.66 4.32 8.38
CA LYS A 244 -4.09 3.74 7.11
C LYS A 244 -5.20 2.69 7.34
N LEU A 245 -6.31 2.86 6.63
CA LEU A 245 -7.38 1.89 6.49
C LEU A 245 -7.62 1.60 5.01
N ASP A 246 -7.32 0.38 4.59
CA ASP A 246 -7.56 -0.07 3.21
C ASP A 246 -8.39 -1.35 3.22
N LEU A 247 -9.64 -1.22 2.79
CA LEU A 247 -10.60 -2.32 2.64
C LEU A 247 -11.05 -2.46 1.19
N SER A 248 -10.30 -1.85 0.25
CA SER A 248 -10.65 -1.80 -1.15
C SER A 248 -10.72 -3.17 -1.82
N HIS A 249 -11.44 -3.27 -2.93
CA HIS A 249 -11.54 -4.51 -3.72
C HIS A 249 -12.00 -5.72 -2.89
N ASN A 250 -13.18 -5.60 -2.31
CA ASN A 250 -13.86 -6.66 -1.55
C ASN A 250 -15.35 -6.72 -1.96
N LEU A 251 -16.14 -7.50 -1.21
CA LEU A 251 -17.59 -7.62 -1.37
C LEU A 251 -18.33 -7.02 -0.16
N LEU A 252 -17.70 -6.08 0.56
CA LEU A 252 -18.27 -5.44 1.74
C LEU A 252 -19.48 -4.58 1.36
N GLN A 253 -20.48 -4.54 2.22
CA GLN A 253 -21.78 -3.92 1.92
C GLN A 253 -22.35 -3.15 3.12
N GLY A 254 -23.52 -2.54 2.91
CA GLY A 254 -24.17 -1.72 3.93
C GLY A 254 -23.60 -0.31 3.97
N ASN A 255 -23.87 0.42 5.05
CA ASN A 255 -23.46 1.82 5.15
C ASN A 255 -22.01 1.96 5.58
N VAL A 256 -21.35 3.03 5.13
CA VAL A 256 -20.11 3.46 5.79
C VAL A 256 -20.45 4.00 7.17
N LEU A 257 -19.66 3.60 8.17
CA LEU A 257 -19.97 3.78 9.58
C LEU A 257 -19.87 5.25 10.01
N ASN A 258 -20.82 5.71 10.82
CA ASN A 258 -20.72 7.04 11.44
C ASN A 258 -19.52 7.12 12.38
N GLU A 259 -19.18 6.00 13.00
CA GLU A 259 -18.09 5.81 13.95
C GLU A 259 -16.72 6.05 13.33
N PHE A 260 -16.58 6.05 11.99
CA PHE A 260 -15.33 6.45 11.33
C PHE A 260 -14.94 7.91 11.60
N GLY A 261 -15.90 8.76 11.98
CA GLY A 261 -15.60 10.12 12.46
C GLY A 261 -14.72 10.16 13.73
N ASN A 262 -14.60 9.05 14.46
CA ASN A 262 -13.69 8.93 15.60
C ASN A 262 -12.22 8.70 15.19
N LEU A 263 -11.96 8.29 13.95
CA LEU A 263 -10.63 7.96 13.43
C LEU A 263 -9.87 9.24 13.04
N LYS A 264 -9.65 10.10 14.03
CA LYS A 264 -9.11 11.45 13.85
C LYS A 264 -7.64 11.50 13.39
N ASN A 265 -6.91 10.40 13.54
CA ASN A 265 -5.52 10.26 13.08
C ASN A 265 -5.42 9.66 11.68
N LEU A 266 -6.53 9.20 11.10
CA LEU A 266 -6.53 8.51 9.82
C LEU A 266 -6.13 9.49 8.70
N THR A 267 -5.10 9.13 7.94
CA THR A 267 -4.59 9.91 6.81
C THR A 267 -5.03 9.30 5.48
N LEU A 268 -5.21 7.98 5.41
CA LEU A 268 -5.67 7.27 4.21
C LEU A 268 -6.86 6.37 4.52
N MET A 269 -7.96 6.61 3.82
CA MET A 269 -9.14 5.75 3.79
C MET A 269 -9.45 5.32 2.36
N ASP A 270 -9.28 4.03 2.07
CA ASP A 270 -9.62 3.44 0.78
C ASP A 270 -10.67 2.33 0.94
N LEU A 271 -11.86 2.59 0.40
CA LEU A 271 -13.00 1.68 0.40
C LEU A 271 -13.45 1.33 -1.02
N ARG A 272 -12.66 1.67 -2.04
CA ARG A 272 -13.10 1.53 -3.45
C ARG A 272 -13.44 0.09 -3.81
N ASN A 273 -14.26 -0.08 -4.84
CA ASN A 273 -14.64 -1.39 -5.38
C ASN A 273 -15.21 -2.32 -4.30
N ASN A 274 -16.31 -1.87 -3.69
CA ASN A 274 -17.12 -2.63 -2.75
C ASN A 274 -18.60 -2.43 -3.11
N ARG A 275 -19.51 -2.75 -2.18
CA ARG A 275 -20.96 -2.59 -2.33
C ARG A 275 -21.54 -1.66 -1.26
N PHE A 276 -20.77 -0.68 -0.80
CA PHE A 276 -21.21 0.28 0.20
C PHE A 276 -22.34 1.17 -0.33
N SER A 277 -23.33 1.43 0.51
CA SER A 277 -24.50 2.26 0.22
C SER A 277 -24.77 3.26 1.36
N GLY A 278 -25.89 3.97 1.33
CA GLY A 278 -26.33 4.83 2.44
C GLY A 278 -25.79 6.26 2.44
N GLY A 279 -25.03 6.65 1.40
CA GLY A 279 -24.58 8.00 1.14
C GLY A 279 -23.32 8.42 1.91
N LEU A 280 -22.90 9.67 1.69
CA LEU A 280 -21.85 10.32 2.46
C LEU A 280 -22.40 10.70 3.86
N THR A 281 -21.73 10.24 4.92
CA THR A 281 -22.15 10.51 6.30
C THR A 281 -21.54 11.82 6.82
N LEU A 282 -22.28 12.56 7.66
CA LEU A 282 -21.80 13.82 8.22
C LEU A 282 -20.50 13.66 9.03
N SER A 283 -20.28 12.48 9.62
CA SER A 283 -19.12 12.18 10.46
C SER A 283 -17.78 12.25 9.72
N PHE A 284 -17.77 12.10 8.39
CA PHE A 284 -16.56 12.29 7.60
C PHE A 284 -15.96 13.69 7.78
N GLN A 285 -16.77 14.71 8.10
CA GLN A 285 -16.28 16.07 8.33
C GLN A 285 -15.40 16.19 9.58
N GLU A 286 -15.45 15.22 10.48
CA GLU A 286 -14.66 15.18 11.72
C GLU A 286 -13.25 14.57 11.51
N MET A 287 -12.99 13.97 10.34
CA MET A 287 -11.74 13.30 10.00
C MET A 287 -10.69 14.30 9.46
N TYR A 288 -10.37 15.32 10.24
CA TYR A 288 -9.55 16.47 9.81
C TYR A 288 -8.10 16.13 9.39
N SER A 289 -7.56 14.97 9.80
CA SER A 289 -6.22 14.51 9.40
C SER A 289 -6.21 13.80 8.04
N LEU A 290 -7.38 13.54 7.46
CA LEU A 290 -7.49 12.75 6.24
C LEU A 290 -6.85 13.47 5.06
N GLU A 291 -5.91 12.79 4.41
CA GLU A 291 -5.18 13.25 3.23
C GLU A 291 -5.73 12.58 1.96
N GLU A 292 -6.16 11.32 2.07
CA GLU A 292 -6.67 10.54 0.95
C GLU A 292 -8.00 9.89 1.31
N MET A 293 -9.05 10.28 0.59
CA MET A 293 -10.38 9.67 0.65
C MET A 293 -10.71 9.06 -0.70
N VAL A 294 -10.77 7.72 -0.75
CA VAL A 294 -11.07 6.98 -1.98
C VAL A 294 -12.26 6.06 -1.77
N LEU A 295 -13.38 6.40 -2.40
CA LEU A 295 -14.67 5.70 -2.25
C LEU A 295 -15.21 5.14 -3.56
N SER A 296 -14.50 5.35 -4.68
CA SER A 296 -14.97 5.06 -6.03
C SER A 296 -15.52 3.64 -6.23
N ASN A 297 -16.46 3.48 -7.14
CA ASN A 297 -17.10 2.19 -7.46
C ASN A 297 -17.78 1.57 -6.23
N ASN A 298 -18.71 2.32 -5.64
CA ASN A 298 -19.61 1.88 -4.57
C ASN A 298 -20.97 2.54 -4.76
N PRO A 299 -22.12 1.84 -4.63
CA PRO A 299 -23.44 2.45 -4.78
C PRO A 299 -23.85 3.32 -3.56
N LEU A 300 -23.00 4.27 -3.14
CA LEU A 300 -23.22 5.14 -1.98
C LEU A 300 -24.45 6.03 -2.16
N GLY A 301 -24.54 6.73 -3.28
CA GLY A 301 -25.52 7.78 -3.51
C GLY A 301 -25.29 9.00 -2.62
N GLY A 302 -26.37 9.75 -2.39
CA GLY A 302 -26.37 10.93 -1.53
C GLY A 302 -25.97 12.23 -2.23
N ASP A 303 -26.22 13.34 -1.54
CA ASP A 303 -25.93 14.69 -2.05
C ASP A 303 -24.51 15.10 -1.66
N ILE A 304 -23.69 15.50 -2.63
CA ILE A 304 -22.31 15.97 -2.42
C ILE A 304 -22.24 17.20 -1.49
N ARG A 305 -23.33 17.97 -1.37
CA ARG A 305 -23.43 19.16 -0.51
C ARG A 305 -23.65 18.83 0.97
N THR A 306 -23.87 17.56 1.30
CA THR A 306 -24.06 17.09 2.68
C THR A 306 -22.85 17.42 3.56
N LEU A 307 -21.64 17.39 2.99
CA LEU A 307 -20.40 17.63 3.73
C LEU A 307 -19.93 19.08 3.64
N LYS A 308 -19.50 19.64 4.78
CA LYS A 308 -18.67 20.86 4.83
C LYS A 308 -17.23 20.52 4.47
N TRP A 309 -16.96 20.45 3.17
CA TRP A 309 -15.65 20.08 2.62
C TRP A 309 -14.51 20.94 3.19
N GLU A 310 -14.76 22.20 3.54
CA GLU A 310 -13.78 23.11 4.14
C GLU A 310 -13.17 22.62 5.48
N ASN A 311 -13.78 21.64 6.15
CA ASN A 311 -13.23 21.03 7.36
C ASN A 311 -12.08 20.05 7.06
N LEU A 312 -12.04 19.47 5.86
CA LEU A 312 -11.09 18.42 5.47
C LEU A 312 -9.82 19.02 4.85
N GLN A 313 -9.21 19.99 5.54
CA GLN A 313 -8.17 20.87 4.98
C GLN A 313 -6.89 20.14 4.53
N ASN A 314 -6.65 18.92 5.04
CA ASN A 314 -5.52 18.09 4.67
C ASN A 314 -5.72 17.26 3.41
N LEU A 315 -6.94 17.17 2.88
CA LEU A 315 -7.24 16.35 1.70
C LEU A 315 -6.37 16.77 0.52
N ALA A 316 -5.59 15.81 0.03
CA ALA A 316 -4.79 15.86 -1.17
C ALA A 316 -5.42 15.03 -2.30
N ILE A 317 -6.10 13.94 -1.98
CA ILE A 317 -6.78 13.07 -2.95
C ILE A 317 -8.23 12.87 -2.51
N LEU A 318 -9.16 13.27 -3.39
CA LEU A 318 -10.58 12.98 -3.24
C LEU A 318 -11.06 12.24 -4.49
N GLU A 319 -11.35 10.95 -4.36
CA GLU A 319 -11.79 10.08 -5.44
C GLU A 319 -13.18 9.49 -5.10
N LEU A 320 -14.21 10.06 -5.72
CA LEU A 320 -15.62 9.74 -5.54
C LEU A 320 -16.29 9.34 -6.86
N SER A 321 -15.52 8.87 -7.85
CA SER A 321 -16.06 8.49 -9.15
C SER A 321 -16.93 7.23 -9.06
N ASN A 322 -18.00 7.18 -9.83
CA ASN A 322 -18.93 6.05 -9.87
C ASN A 322 -19.45 5.66 -8.48
N ILE A 323 -19.97 6.65 -7.75
CA ILE A 323 -20.66 6.39 -6.48
C ILE A 323 -22.13 6.80 -6.43
N GLY A 324 -22.68 7.29 -7.55
CA GLY A 324 -24.08 7.70 -7.66
C GLY A 324 -24.41 9.02 -6.98
N LEU A 325 -23.44 9.92 -6.78
CA LEU A 325 -23.67 11.24 -6.19
C LEU A 325 -24.69 12.05 -7.00
N ILE A 326 -25.50 12.82 -6.28
CA ILE A 326 -26.39 13.85 -6.83
C ILE A 326 -26.04 15.22 -6.29
N GLY A 327 -26.70 16.25 -6.83
CA GLY A 327 -26.57 17.63 -6.38
C GLY A 327 -25.49 18.40 -7.15
N GLU A 328 -25.28 19.64 -6.73
CA GLU A 328 -24.31 20.55 -7.34
C GLU A 328 -22.98 20.49 -6.61
N ILE A 329 -21.87 20.55 -7.36
CA ILE A 329 -20.52 20.59 -6.79
C ILE A 329 -20.41 21.86 -5.93
N PRO A 330 -20.23 21.75 -4.60
CA PRO A 330 -20.26 22.92 -3.73
C PRO A 330 -18.97 23.74 -3.84
N GLU A 331 -19.10 25.07 -3.73
CA GLU A 331 -17.96 25.98 -3.78
C GLU A 331 -16.95 25.74 -2.64
N SER A 332 -17.37 25.14 -1.52
CA SER A 332 -16.50 24.82 -0.39
C SER A 332 -15.34 23.89 -0.73
N ILE A 333 -15.44 23.07 -1.79
CA ILE A 333 -14.32 22.26 -2.29
C ILE A 333 -13.12 23.14 -2.68
N SER A 334 -13.35 24.39 -3.12
CA SER A 334 -12.27 25.36 -3.42
C SER A 334 -11.45 25.80 -2.20
N LYS A 335 -11.90 25.45 -0.99
CA LYS A 335 -11.18 25.70 0.27
C LYS A 335 -10.15 24.62 0.59
N LEU A 336 -10.16 23.47 -0.10
CA LEU A 336 -9.21 22.37 0.08
C LEU A 336 -7.84 22.69 -0.53
N LYS A 337 -7.05 23.55 0.12
CA LYS A 337 -5.81 24.10 -0.49
C LYS A 337 -4.72 23.06 -0.76
N ARG A 338 -4.79 21.87 -0.14
CA ARG A 338 -3.88 20.75 -0.39
C ARG A 338 -4.33 19.83 -1.52
N LEU A 339 -5.54 20.00 -2.04
CA LEU A 339 -6.13 19.09 -3.03
C LEU A 339 -5.31 19.07 -4.31
N ARG A 340 -4.86 17.87 -4.69
CA ARG A 340 -4.08 17.58 -5.90
C ARG A 340 -4.90 16.84 -6.95
N PHE A 341 -5.81 15.98 -6.49
CA PHE A 341 -6.64 15.13 -7.32
C PHE A 341 -8.10 15.24 -6.87
N LEU A 342 -8.99 15.56 -7.82
CA LEU A 342 -10.44 15.55 -7.62
C LEU A 342 -11.10 14.68 -8.71
N GLY A 343 -11.55 13.49 -8.32
CA GLY A 343 -12.31 12.55 -9.16
C GLY A 343 -13.78 12.52 -8.75
N LEU A 344 -14.65 12.95 -9.66
CA LEU A 344 -16.12 12.96 -9.50
C LEU A 344 -16.80 12.33 -10.73
N SER A 345 -16.08 11.56 -11.53
CA SER A 345 -16.59 11.04 -12.80
C SER A 345 -17.70 10.00 -12.59
N ASP A 346 -18.55 9.81 -13.59
CA ASP A 346 -19.58 8.78 -13.62
C ASP A 346 -20.54 8.86 -12.43
N ASN A 347 -21.01 10.06 -12.13
CA ASN A 347 -22.04 10.33 -11.12
C ASN A 347 -23.27 11.00 -11.77
N ASN A 348 -24.24 11.42 -10.96
CA ASN A 348 -25.43 12.14 -11.42
C ASN A 348 -25.41 13.60 -10.92
N LEU A 349 -24.23 14.23 -10.92
CA LEU A 349 -24.04 15.62 -10.49
C LEU A 349 -24.66 16.57 -11.51
N THR A 350 -25.24 17.67 -11.01
CA THR A 350 -25.96 18.67 -11.82
C THR A 350 -25.42 20.09 -11.56
N GLY A 351 -25.95 21.07 -12.29
CA GLY A 351 -25.63 22.48 -12.10
C GLY A 351 -24.33 22.91 -12.77
N ASN A 352 -23.95 24.16 -12.50
CA ASN A 352 -22.76 24.78 -13.09
C ASN A 352 -21.49 24.41 -12.32
N LEU A 353 -20.35 24.34 -13.02
CA LEU A 353 -19.06 24.14 -12.38
C LEU A 353 -18.62 25.41 -11.62
N PRO A 354 -18.28 25.33 -10.32
CA PRO A 354 -17.88 26.52 -9.56
C PRO A 354 -16.58 27.14 -10.09
N PRO A 355 -16.58 28.43 -10.51
CA PRO A 355 -15.39 29.07 -11.06
C PRO A 355 -14.19 29.06 -10.10
N LYS A 356 -14.46 29.14 -8.77
CA LYS A 356 -13.41 29.15 -7.75
C LYS A 356 -12.59 27.86 -7.66
N LEU A 357 -12.99 26.77 -8.30
CA LEU A 357 -12.15 25.57 -8.40
C LEU A 357 -10.81 25.86 -9.09
N GLU A 358 -10.74 26.84 -9.99
CA GLU A 358 -9.48 27.22 -10.63
C GLU A 358 -8.45 27.80 -9.63
N THR A 359 -8.93 28.31 -8.50
CA THR A 359 -8.10 28.94 -7.45
C THR A 359 -7.42 27.93 -6.52
N LEU A 360 -7.63 26.63 -6.75
CA LEU A 360 -6.97 25.58 -5.98
C LEU A 360 -5.48 25.50 -6.37
N PRO A 361 -4.55 25.84 -5.46
CA PRO A 361 -3.15 26.04 -5.83
C PRO A 361 -2.47 24.73 -6.25
N CYS A 362 -2.77 23.63 -5.54
CA CYS A 362 -2.13 22.33 -5.74
C CYS A 362 -2.85 21.41 -6.74
N LEU A 363 -4.01 21.81 -7.28
CA LEU A 363 -4.81 20.93 -8.12
C LEU A 363 -4.08 20.63 -9.43
N ASN A 364 -3.92 19.34 -9.71
CA ASN A 364 -3.19 18.80 -10.87
C ASN A 364 -4.05 17.88 -11.74
N ALA A 365 -5.13 17.32 -11.18
CA ALA A 365 -6.08 16.47 -11.90
C ALA A 365 -7.52 16.75 -11.44
N LEU A 366 -8.40 16.91 -12.41
CA LEU A 366 -9.83 17.16 -12.25
C LEU A 366 -10.61 16.29 -13.24
N TYR A 367 -11.36 15.31 -12.74
CA TYR A 367 -12.15 14.40 -13.57
C TYR A 367 -13.63 14.48 -13.20
N LEU A 368 -14.45 14.92 -14.14
CA LEU A 368 -15.88 15.22 -14.01
C LEU A 368 -16.71 14.54 -15.11
N SER A 369 -16.12 13.62 -15.88
CA SER A 369 -16.78 13.03 -17.03
C SER A 369 -18.00 12.20 -16.64
N GLY A 370 -18.98 12.04 -17.54
CA GLY A 370 -20.12 11.16 -17.28
C GLY A 370 -21.03 11.66 -16.16
N ASN A 371 -21.35 12.96 -16.18
CA ASN A 371 -22.30 13.60 -15.25
C ASN A 371 -23.39 14.35 -16.04
N ASN A 372 -24.24 15.09 -15.34
CA ASN A 372 -25.24 15.97 -15.93
C ASN A 372 -24.94 17.46 -15.60
N LEU A 373 -23.65 17.82 -15.59
CA LEU A 373 -23.22 19.20 -15.40
C LEU A 373 -23.66 20.05 -16.59
N THR A 374 -23.98 21.31 -16.32
CA THR A 374 -24.53 22.25 -17.31
C THR A 374 -23.78 23.57 -17.34
N GLY A 375 -24.08 24.39 -18.33
CA GLY A 375 -23.61 25.76 -18.43
C GLY A 375 -22.20 25.89 -18.98
N GLU A 376 -21.67 27.10 -18.85
CA GLU A 376 -20.36 27.49 -19.37
C GLU A 376 -19.26 27.26 -18.32
N ILE A 377 -18.17 26.61 -18.72
CA ILE A 377 -16.96 26.50 -17.91
C ILE A 377 -16.23 27.84 -17.91
N LYS A 378 -16.26 28.54 -16.78
CA LYS A 378 -15.65 29.87 -16.60
C LYS A 378 -14.26 29.80 -15.96
N PHE A 379 -13.38 28.97 -16.52
CA PHE A 379 -11.98 28.88 -16.09
C PHE A 379 -11.06 29.66 -17.02
N SER A 380 -9.95 30.14 -16.48
CA SER A 380 -8.91 30.85 -17.21
C SER A 380 -8.11 29.95 -18.16
N ASN A 381 -7.54 30.55 -19.22
CA ASN A 381 -6.65 29.84 -20.16
C ASN A 381 -5.41 29.27 -19.48
N GLU A 382 -4.91 29.94 -18.44
CA GLU A 382 -3.79 29.44 -17.64
C GLU A 382 -4.17 28.13 -16.94
N PHE A 383 -5.37 28.06 -16.36
CA PHE A 383 -5.87 26.84 -15.72
C PHE A 383 -6.00 25.68 -16.72
N TYR A 384 -6.58 25.94 -17.89
CA TYR A 384 -6.66 24.96 -18.97
C TYR A 384 -5.27 24.45 -19.40
N GLY A 385 -4.30 25.36 -19.57
CA GLY A 385 -2.91 25.00 -19.89
C GLY A 385 -2.22 24.19 -18.78
N LYS A 386 -2.42 24.56 -17.50
CA LYS A 386 -1.89 23.83 -16.33
C LYS A 386 -2.42 22.39 -16.29
N MET A 387 -3.71 22.20 -16.55
CA MET A 387 -4.36 20.90 -16.46
C MET A 387 -4.06 20.01 -17.66
N GLY A 388 -4.11 20.55 -18.88
CA GLY A 388 -3.99 19.77 -20.11
C GLY A 388 -4.95 18.56 -20.11
N ARG A 389 -4.43 17.36 -20.40
CA ARG A 389 -5.22 16.11 -20.42
C ARG A 389 -5.73 15.66 -19.05
N ARG A 390 -5.28 16.29 -17.96
CA ARG A 390 -5.72 15.98 -16.59
C ARG A 390 -6.98 16.73 -16.19
N PHE A 391 -7.61 17.48 -17.11
CA PHE A 391 -8.97 17.96 -16.96
C PHE A 391 -9.91 17.19 -17.91
N GLY A 392 -10.62 16.21 -17.35
CA GLY A 392 -11.63 15.43 -18.07
C GLY A 392 -13.04 15.87 -17.71
N ALA A 393 -13.84 16.30 -18.68
CA ALA A 393 -15.24 16.70 -18.46
C ALA A 393 -16.19 16.27 -19.59
N TRP A 394 -15.76 15.32 -20.44
CA TRP A 394 -16.58 14.77 -21.51
C TRP A 394 -17.83 14.04 -20.97
N ASN A 395 -18.78 13.73 -21.85
CA ASN A 395 -20.05 13.10 -21.47
C ASN A 395 -20.86 13.91 -20.44
N ASN A 396 -20.80 15.26 -20.53
CA ASN A 396 -21.73 16.19 -19.90
C ASN A 396 -22.48 16.93 -21.02
N PRO A 397 -23.71 16.50 -21.40
CA PRO A 397 -24.35 16.95 -22.64
C PRO A 397 -24.59 18.46 -22.77
N ASN A 398 -24.82 19.14 -21.64
CA ASN A 398 -25.17 20.56 -21.58
C ASN A 398 -24.02 21.43 -21.06
N LEU A 399 -22.81 20.88 -20.93
CA LEU A 399 -21.62 21.60 -20.51
C LEU A 399 -20.84 22.06 -21.74
N CYS A 400 -20.41 23.31 -21.74
CA CYS A 400 -19.65 23.89 -22.84
C CYS A 400 -18.54 24.81 -22.36
N TYR A 401 -17.56 25.12 -23.23
CA TYR A 401 -16.51 26.09 -22.96
C TYR A 401 -16.58 27.28 -23.92
N GLN A 402 -16.09 28.45 -23.49
CA GLN A 402 -16.14 29.68 -24.27
C GLN A 402 -15.21 29.62 -25.49
N VAL A 403 -15.72 30.00 -26.66
CA VAL A 403 -14.90 30.17 -27.89
C VAL A 403 -14.38 31.59 -27.93
N GLY A 404 -13.06 31.76 -28.09
CA GLY A 404 -12.48 33.09 -28.30
C GLY A 404 -11.01 33.28 -27.90
N VAL A 405 -10.39 32.33 -27.18
CA VAL A 405 -9.02 32.54 -26.65
C VAL A 405 -8.12 31.28 -26.64
N MET A 406 -8.49 30.20 -27.33
CA MET A 406 -7.81 28.90 -27.16
C MET A 406 -7.05 28.43 -28.40
N SER A 407 -5.79 28.01 -28.21
CA SER A 407 -5.17 27.00 -29.08
C SER A 407 -5.95 25.69 -28.90
N THR A 408 -6.25 24.99 -30.00
CA THR A 408 -7.02 23.73 -30.02
C THR A 408 -6.43 22.62 -29.13
N SER A 409 -5.20 22.80 -28.63
CA SER A 409 -4.48 21.86 -27.76
C SER A 409 -4.88 21.90 -26.29
N ASN A 410 -5.50 22.99 -25.80
CA ASN A 410 -5.72 23.21 -24.36
C ASN A 410 -7.20 23.21 -23.95
N VAL A 411 -8.12 22.77 -24.82
CA VAL A 411 -9.55 22.67 -24.50
C VAL A 411 -9.84 21.45 -23.63
N PRO A 412 -10.86 21.48 -22.75
CA PRO A 412 -11.32 20.29 -22.04
C PRO A 412 -11.66 19.18 -23.03
N TYR A 413 -11.03 18.03 -22.84
CA TYR A 413 -11.19 16.93 -23.78
C TYR A 413 -12.66 16.49 -23.83
N GLY A 414 -13.23 16.41 -25.04
CA GLY A 414 -14.58 15.94 -25.29
C GLY A 414 -15.72 16.86 -24.84
N VAL A 415 -15.45 18.11 -24.46
CA VAL A 415 -16.48 19.15 -24.21
C VAL A 415 -16.64 19.99 -25.48
N LYS A 416 -17.88 20.37 -25.82
CA LYS A 416 -18.16 21.20 -27.01
C LYS A 416 -18.01 22.69 -26.70
N PRO A 417 -17.65 23.51 -27.70
CA PRO A 417 -17.76 24.97 -27.57
C PRO A 417 -19.21 25.39 -27.33
N CYS A 418 -19.44 26.46 -26.55
CA CYS A 418 -20.77 27.04 -26.41
C CYS A 418 -21.22 27.61 -27.76
N GLN A 419 -22.46 27.33 -28.17
CA GLN A 419 -23.04 27.96 -29.36
C GLN A 419 -23.34 29.42 -29.03
N GLU A 420 -22.69 30.35 -29.72
CA GLU A 420 -23.17 31.73 -29.76
C GLU A 420 -24.50 31.72 -30.53
N GLU A 421 -25.58 32.21 -29.92
CA GLU A 421 -26.79 32.59 -30.67
C GLU A 421 -26.41 33.72 -31.62
N VAL A 422 -25.95 33.35 -32.81
CA VAL A 422 -25.85 34.27 -33.93
C VAL A 422 -27.28 34.54 -34.39
N ASN A 423 -27.90 35.58 -33.82
CA ASN A 423 -29.07 36.24 -34.39
C ASN A 423 -28.65 36.91 -35.70
N LEU A 424 -28.40 36.12 -36.75
CA LEU A 424 -28.40 36.61 -38.11
C LEU A 424 -29.86 36.70 -38.54
N LEU A 425 -30.34 37.92 -38.68
CA LEU A 425 -31.54 38.24 -39.45
C LEU A 425 -31.51 37.45 -40.77
N GLU A 426 -32.35 36.42 -40.89
CA GLU A 426 -32.55 35.71 -42.14
C GLU A 426 -33.21 36.65 -43.15
N SER A 427 -32.39 37.31 -43.97
CA SER A 427 -32.83 37.77 -45.28
C SER A 427 -33.01 36.54 -46.16
N SER A 428 -34.27 36.18 -46.35
CA SER A 428 -34.81 35.31 -47.38
C SER A 428 -33.90 35.09 -48.61
N LYS A 429 -33.61 33.82 -48.90
CA LYS A 429 -33.55 33.32 -50.27
C LYS A 429 -33.77 31.80 -50.31
N LYS A 430 -35.00 31.44 -50.62
CA LYS A 430 -35.39 30.14 -51.18
C LYS A 430 -34.54 29.85 -52.42
N THR A 431 -33.93 28.67 -52.46
CA THR A 431 -33.82 27.91 -53.71
C THR A 431 -33.88 26.42 -53.37
N GLU A 432 -34.97 25.76 -53.75
CA GLU A 432 -35.07 24.31 -53.86
C GLU A 432 -34.22 23.84 -55.05
N VAL A 433 -33.46 22.75 -54.87
CA VAL A 433 -33.12 21.83 -55.97
C VAL A 433 -33.11 20.40 -55.42
N LEU A 434 -33.94 19.55 -56.04
CA LEU A 434 -33.97 18.09 -55.90
C LEU A 434 -32.80 17.40 -56.61
N HIS A 435 -32.33 16.30 -56.01
CA HIS A 435 -31.78 15.04 -56.56
C HIS A 435 -30.72 14.52 -55.57
N GLY A 436 -30.60 13.25 -55.21
CA GLY A 436 -30.98 11.99 -55.83
C GLY A 436 -29.91 10.98 -55.37
N ASP A 437 -30.32 9.77 -55.00
CA ASP A 437 -29.47 8.69 -54.46
C ASP A 437 -28.12 8.50 -55.17
N VAL A 438 -27.04 8.33 -54.38
CA VAL A 438 -25.96 7.35 -54.65
C VAL A 438 -25.37 6.88 -53.32
N ASN A 439 -25.59 5.60 -53.01
CA ASN A 439 -24.73 4.83 -52.12
C ASN A 439 -23.34 4.69 -52.74
N GLN A 440 -22.29 5.04 -52.01
CA GLN A 440 -21.00 4.42 -52.22
C GLN A 440 -20.29 4.22 -50.88
N GLU A 441 -20.20 2.95 -50.50
CA GLU A 441 -19.31 2.44 -49.47
C GLU A 441 -17.87 2.87 -49.77
N SER A 442 -17.21 3.45 -48.76
CA SER A 442 -15.78 3.27 -48.59
C SER A 442 -15.55 2.65 -47.22
N ASN A 443 -15.46 1.32 -47.22
CA ASN A 443 -14.88 0.55 -46.13
C ASN A 443 -13.48 1.10 -45.81
N SER A 444 -13.29 1.57 -44.58
CA SER A 444 -12.00 1.44 -43.91
C SER A 444 -12.24 0.91 -42.51
N ILE A 445 -11.95 -0.37 -42.40
CA ILE A 445 -11.79 -1.14 -41.18
C ILE A 445 -10.69 -0.46 -40.35
N ALA A 446 -11.05 0.00 -39.16
CA ALA A 446 -10.17 0.01 -38.00
C ALA A 446 -11.02 -0.35 -36.77
N SER A 447 -11.37 -1.63 -36.69
CA SER A 447 -11.60 -2.26 -35.40
C SER A 447 -10.30 -2.14 -34.61
N ILE A 448 -10.28 -1.24 -33.64
CA ILE A 448 -9.44 -1.39 -32.46
C ILE A 448 -10.37 -1.22 -31.28
N GLY A 449 -10.95 -2.34 -30.84
CA GLY A 449 -11.49 -2.43 -29.50
C GLY A 449 -10.37 -2.20 -28.51
N PHE A 450 -10.30 -1.01 -27.93
CA PHE A 450 -9.54 -0.79 -26.71
C PHE A 450 -10.46 -1.07 -25.53
N SER A 451 -10.09 -2.13 -24.81
CA SER A 451 -10.52 -2.45 -23.45
C SER A 451 -10.41 -1.21 -22.56
N SER A 452 -11.34 -1.10 -21.61
CA SER A 452 -11.43 -0.11 -20.54
C SER A 452 -10.28 -0.22 -19.53
N ASP A 453 -9.04 -0.03 -19.98
CA ASP A 453 -7.85 0.01 -19.13
C ASP A 453 -7.00 1.24 -19.48
N ALA A 454 -7.43 2.40 -18.98
CA ALA A 454 -6.64 3.62 -19.00
C ALA A 454 -6.54 4.21 -17.59
N THR A 455 -6.03 3.45 -16.63
CA THR A 455 -5.55 3.99 -15.35
C THR A 455 -4.09 3.64 -15.01
N ASN A 456 -3.41 2.80 -15.79
CA ASN A 456 -2.13 2.19 -15.39
C ASN A 456 -0.91 3.13 -15.26
N GLY A 457 -0.96 4.37 -15.77
CA GLY A 457 0.18 5.29 -15.69
C GLY A 457 0.40 5.93 -14.31
N PHE A 458 -0.67 6.15 -13.54
CA PHE A 458 -0.57 6.79 -12.22
C PHE A 458 -0.32 5.76 -11.10
N TRP A 459 -0.78 4.52 -11.29
CA TRP A 459 -0.62 3.44 -10.31
C TRP A 459 0.85 3.07 -10.07
N TRP A 460 1.75 3.19 -11.06
CA TRP A 460 3.19 2.96 -10.83
C TRP A 460 3.79 4.01 -9.90
N THR A 461 3.45 5.29 -10.08
CA THR A 461 3.89 6.34 -9.16
C THR A 461 3.20 6.25 -7.79
N PHE A 462 1.99 5.70 -7.73
CA PHE A 462 1.20 5.48 -6.51
C PHE A 462 1.75 4.31 -5.69
N LEU A 463 2.05 3.16 -6.32
CA LEU A 463 2.74 2.04 -5.67
C LEU A 463 4.11 2.46 -5.18
N THR A 464 4.88 3.27 -5.94
CA THR A 464 6.18 3.76 -5.46
C THR A 464 6.06 4.72 -4.27
N LYS A 465 4.98 5.49 -4.14
CA LYS A 465 4.76 6.37 -2.98
C LYS A 465 4.21 5.62 -1.77
N VAL A 466 3.39 4.59 -1.97
CA VAL A 466 2.94 3.68 -0.91
C VAL A 466 4.09 2.78 -0.45
N LEU A 467 4.97 2.34 -1.35
CA LEU A 467 6.26 1.70 -1.02
C LEU A 467 7.21 2.67 -0.32
N LEU A 468 7.31 3.93 -0.76
CA LEU A 468 8.15 4.93 -0.09
C LEU A 468 7.58 5.31 1.28
N MET A 469 6.26 5.40 1.47
CA MET A 469 5.66 5.59 2.82
C MET A 469 5.81 4.33 3.68
N GLY A 470 5.76 3.13 3.09
CA GLY A 470 6.18 1.89 3.75
C GLY A 470 7.62 2.00 4.24
N LEU A 471 8.56 2.37 3.36
CA LEU A 471 9.98 2.53 3.66
C LEU A 471 10.31 3.70 4.62
N PHE A 472 9.51 4.77 4.62
CA PHE A 472 9.66 5.90 5.56
C PHE A 472 9.04 5.59 6.93
N ILE A 473 8.02 4.74 7.01
CA ILE A 473 7.48 4.22 8.28
C ILE A 473 8.36 3.09 8.82
N ASP A 474 8.98 2.29 7.95
CA ASP A 474 9.99 1.28 8.33
C ASP A 474 11.21 1.92 9.04
N TYR A 475 11.49 3.21 8.80
CA TYR A 475 12.57 3.93 9.48
C TYR A 475 12.19 4.49 10.86
N TYR A 476 10.90 4.53 11.21
CA TYR A 476 10.40 5.05 12.50
C TYR A 476 9.77 3.98 13.40
N ILE A 477 9.71 2.72 12.96
CA ILE A 477 9.15 1.59 13.72
C ILE A 477 10.11 0.38 13.67
N ILE A 478 11.38 0.61 14.01
CA ILE A 478 12.28 -0.42 14.56
C ILE A 478 12.51 -0.10 16.03
#